data_AF-A0A0K0D6S7-F1
#
_entry.id   AF-A0A0K0D6S7-F1
#
_cell.length_a   1.000
_cell.length_b   1.000
_cell.length_c   1.000
_cell.angle_alpha   90.00
_cell.angle_beta   90.00
_cell.angle_gamma   90.00
#
_symmetry.space_group_name_H-M   'P 1'
#
loop_
_entity.id
_entity.type
_entity.pdbx_description
1 polymer ?
#
loop_
_entity_poly.entity_id
_entity_poly.type
_entity_poly.pdbx_seq_one_letter_code
_entity_poly.pdbx_strand_id
1 'polypeptide(L)'
;MAVEYSAEIYGYSIGFRDMVAPHSEPCTIRFRLPIGEGGHIETAVFSMKTQLLVVFLFINARGLSPHRHSIIISFPRREYTMKHAAMTLEDLGFTKCEHVHVDCIGIVE
;
A
#
# COMPACT_ATOMS: atom_id res chain seq x y z
N MET A 1 11.14 3.31 -18.32
CA MET A 1 9.99 2.51 -18.79
C MET A 1 9.05 2.31 -17.61
N ALA A 2 7.81 2.75 -17.74
CA ALA A 2 6.85 2.76 -16.67
C ALA A 2 6.05 1.45 -16.76
N VAL A 3 6.38 0.42 -15.98
CA VAL A 3 5.65 -0.87 -16.03
C VAL A 3 4.23 -0.68 -15.48
N GLU A 4 3.22 -0.87 -16.32
CA GLU A 4 1.83 -0.98 -15.91
C GLU A 4 1.59 -2.37 -15.33
N TYR A 5 1.27 -2.43 -14.04
CA TYR A 5 0.87 -3.67 -13.37
C TYR A 5 -0.65 -3.66 -13.22
N SER A 6 -1.30 -4.53 -13.98
CA SER A 6 -2.69 -4.91 -13.76
C SER A 6 -2.75 -6.08 -12.78
N ALA A 7 -3.66 -6.05 -11.81
CA ALA A 7 -4.18 -7.28 -11.24
C ALA A 7 -5.60 -7.51 -11.71
N GLU A 8 -5.92 -8.76 -11.98
CA GLU A 8 -7.28 -9.21 -12.19
C GLU A 8 -7.92 -9.49 -10.84
N ILE A 9 -8.87 -8.64 -10.44
CA ILE A 9 -9.75 -8.92 -9.31
C ILE A 9 -11.18 -8.92 -9.87
N TYR A 10 -11.88 -10.05 -9.78
CA TYR A 10 -13.23 -10.24 -10.32
C TYR A 10 -13.38 -9.93 -11.82
N GLY A 11 -12.37 -10.22 -12.65
CA GLY A 11 -12.43 -9.99 -14.09
C GLY A 11 -12.22 -8.53 -14.52
N TYR A 12 -11.84 -7.64 -13.59
CA TYR A 12 -11.43 -6.27 -13.90
C TYR A 12 -9.90 -6.16 -13.85
N SER A 13 -9.30 -5.69 -14.94
CA SER A 13 -7.90 -5.27 -14.99
C SER A 13 -7.79 -3.91 -14.29
N ILE A 14 -7.40 -3.92 -13.01
CA ILE A 14 -7.13 -2.68 -12.28
C ILE A 14 -5.66 -2.36 -12.43
N GLY A 15 -5.35 -1.37 -13.27
CA GLY A 15 -4.05 -0.72 -13.24
C GLY A 15 -3.92 0.03 -11.93
N PHE A 16 -3.06 -0.44 -11.02
CA PHE A 16 -2.91 0.15 -9.68
C PHE A 16 -2.27 1.56 -9.67
N ARG A 17 -1.95 2.09 -10.84
CA ARG A 17 -1.07 3.27 -10.92
C ARG A 17 -1.75 4.58 -10.56
N ASP A 18 -3.07 4.66 -10.77
CA ASP A 18 -3.83 5.90 -10.60
C ASP A 18 -5.23 5.63 -10.03
N MET A 19 -5.30 5.09 -8.81
CA MET A 19 -6.58 4.92 -8.10
C MET A 19 -7.00 6.20 -7.36
N VAL A 20 -7.07 7.30 -8.10
CA VAL A 20 -7.52 8.60 -7.61
C VAL A 20 -8.95 8.83 -8.09
N ALA A 21 -9.92 8.77 -7.17
CA ALA A 21 -11.28 9.16 -7.48
C ALA A 21 -11.30 10.63 -7.97
N PRO A 22 -12.15 10.97 -8.96
CA PRO A 22 -12.30 12.36 -9.40
C PRO A 22 -12.56 13.29 -8.21
N HIS A 23 -11.84 14.41 -8.16
CA HIS A 23 -11.94 15.41 -7.08
C HIS A 23 -11.48 14.96 -5.69
N SER A 24 -10.81 13.81 -5.56
CA SER A 24 -10.13 13.45 -4.31
C SER A 24 -8.73 14.03 -4.23
N GLU A 25 -8.31 14.41 -3.01
CA GLU A 25 -6.90 14.68 -2.74
C GLU A 25 -6.05 13.41 -2.96
N PRO A 26 -4.91 13.50 -3.67
CA PRO A 26 -4.02 12.37 -3.90
C PRO A 26 -3.08 12.13 -2.70
N CYS A 27 -2.73 10.87 -2.50
CA CYS A 27 -1.74 10.35 -1.57
C CYS A 27 -0.72 9.52 -2.36
N THR A 28 0.48 10.06 -2.53
CA THR A 28 1.61 9.34 -3.12
C THR A 28 2.25 8.48 -2.04
N ILE A 29 2.25 7.16 -2.21
CA ILE A 29 2.92 6.24 -1.29
C ILE A 29 4.13 5.64 -1.98
N ARG A 30 5.31 5.85 -1.38
CA ARG A 30 6.55 5.17 -1.73
C ARG A 30 6.69 3.96 -0.81
N PHE A 31 6.59 2.77 -1.38
CA PHE A 31 6.74 1.49 -0.70
C PHE A 31 8.19 1.03 -0.73
N ARG A 32 8.67 0.54 0.40
CA ARG A 32 9.83 -0.33 0.49
C ARG A 32 9.34 -1.74 0.83
N LEU A 33 9.42 -2.63 -0.16
CA LEU A 33 8.94 -4.00 -0.11
C LEU A 33 10.08 -4.97 0.22
N PRO A 34 9.84 -6.02 1.01
CA PRO A 34 10.85 -7.03 1.38
C PRO A 34 10.99 -8.08 0.26
N ILE A 35 11.29 -7.63 -0.96
CA ILE A 35 11.40 -8.48 -2.16
C ILE A 35 12.83 -8.38 -2.69
N GLY A 36 13.53 -9.53 -2.77
CA GLY A 36 14.90 -9.63 -3.27
C GLY A 36 15.97 -9.05 -2.33
N GLU A 37 17.23 -9.24 -2.69
CA GLU A 37 18.34 -8.63 -1.94
C GLU A 37 18.36 -7.11 -2.14
N GLY A 38 18.29 -6.36 -1.04
CA GLY A 38 18.27 -4.88 -1.03
C GLY A 38 16.88 -4.25 -0.89
N GLY A 39 15.80 -5.04 -1.01
CA GLY A 39 14.43 -4.56 -0.96
C GLY A 39 13.99 -3.82 -2.23
N HIS A 40 12.74 -3.98 -2.63
CA HIS A 40 12.18 -3.37 -3.82
C HIS A 40 11.47 -2.06 -3.48
N ILE A 41 11.76 -0.98 -4.22
CA ILE A 41 11.09 0.31 -4.03
C ILE A 41 10.09 0.52 -5.15
N GLU A 42 8.85 0.83 -4.77
CA GLU A 42 7.79 1.13 -5.72
C GLU A 42 7.00 2.35 -5.27
N THR A 43 6.37 3.06 -6.21
CA THR A 43 5.53 4.22 -5.91
C THR A 43 4.17 4.04 -6.58
N ALA A 44 3.11 4.29 -5.83
CA ALA A 44 1.75 4.32 -6.33
C ALA A 44 0.99 5.51 -5.75
N VAL A 45 -0.02 5.98 -6.48
CA VAL A 45 -0.84 7.11 -6.08
C VAL A 45 -2.27 6.63 -5.82
N PHE A 46 -2.78 6.96 -4.64
CA PHE A 46 -4.12 6.65 -4.18
C PHE A 46 -4.89 7.92 -3.89
N SER A 47 -6.22 7.85 -3.84
CA SER A 47 -7.04 8.85 -3.18
C SER A 47 -6.85 8.81 -1.66
N MET A 48 -6.88 9.96 -0.98
CA MET A 48 -6.93 10.03 0.49
C MET A 48 -8.15 9.29 1.09
N LYS A 49 -9.24 9.16 0.31
CA LYS A 49 -10.45 8.42 0.69
C LYS A 49 -10.37 6.92 0.42
N THR A 50 -9.26 6.45 -0.17
CA THR A 50 -9.03 5.02 -0.40
C THR A 50 -8.95 4.27 0.93
N GLN A 51 -9.65 3.14 1.03
CA GLN A 51 -9.52 2.24 2.18
C GLN A 51 -8.14 1.57 2.19
N LEU A 52 -7.56 1.38 3.38
CA LEU A 52 -6.28 0.69 3.54
C LEU A 52 -6.28 -0.73 2.95
N LEU A 53 -7.45 -1.40 2.90
CA LEU A 53 -7.64 -2.67 2.20
C LEU A 53 -7.07 -2.66 0.78
N VAL A 54 -7.26 -1.55 0.05
CA VAL A 54 -6.79 -1.42 -1.34
C VAL A 54 -5.26 -1.37 -1.40
N VAL A 55 -4.61 -0.75 -0.41
CA VAL A 55 -3.15 -0.77 -0.27
C VAL A 55 -2.65 -2.17 0.08
N PHE A 56 -3.41 -2.92 0.89
CA PHE A 56 -3.11 -4.33 1.13
C PHE A 56 -3.24 -5.19 -0.13
N LEU A 57 -4.25 -4.95 -0.96
CA LEU A 57 -4.40 -5.63 -2.25
C LEU A 57 -3.25 -5.29 -3.21
N PHE A 58 -2.77 -4.04 -3.18
CA PHE A 58 -1.59 -3.62 -3.93
C PHE A 58 -0.36 -4.46 -3.56
N ILE A 59 -0.02 -4.61 -2.27
CA ILE A 59 1.14 -5.42 -1.87
C ILE A 59 0.90 -6.93 -2.10
N ASN A 60 -0.34 -7.40 -1.98
CA ASN A 60 -0.70 -8.79 -2.27
C ASN A 60 -0.45 -9.16 -3.74
N ALA A 61 -0.72 -8.24 -4.67
CA ALA A 61 -0.39 -8.42 -6.09
C ALA A 61 1.12 -8.56 -6.35
N ARG A 62 1.98 -8.18 -5.39
CA ARG A 62 3.44 -8.39 -5.41
C ARG A 62 3.89 -9.62 -4.61
N GLY A 63 2.95 -10.49 -4.23
CA GLY A 63 3.23 -11.72 -3.48
C GLY A 63 3.30 -11.54 -1.96
N LEU A 64 2.97 -10.35 -1.43
CA LEU A 64 3.05 -10.07 0.01
C LEU A 64 1.68 -10.20 0.66
N SER A 65 1.44 -11.30 1.36
CA SER A 65 0.14 -11.58 2.00
C SER A 65 -0.23 -10.53 3.07
N PRO A 66 -1.40 -9.88 3.00
CA PRO A 66 -1.86 -8.91 4.00
C PRO A 66 -2.04 -9.48 5.41
N HIS A 67 -2.22 -10.79 5.55
CA HIS A 67 -2.32 -11.46 6.85
C HIS A 67 -0.96 -11.74 7.49
N ARG A 68 0.12 -11.69 6.68
CA ARG A 68 1.50 -11.93 7.12
C ARG A 68 2.36 -10.69 7.09
N HIS A 69 1.86 -9.58 6.52
CA HIS A 69 2.62 -8.35 6.39
C HIS A 69 1.87 -7.15 6.95
N SER A 70 2.62 -6.23 7.55
CA SER A 70 2.16 -4.94 8.04
C SER A 70 2.72 -3.79 7.20
N ILE A 71 1.99 -2.68 7.18
CA ILE A 71 2.38 -1.40 6.58
C ILE A 71 2.88 -0.50 7.71
N ILE A 72 4.13 -0.06 7.63
CA ILE A 72 4.79 0.74 8.68
C ILE A 72 5.22 2.09 8.12
N ILE A 73 4.73 3.17 8.72
CA ILE A 73 5.24 4.53 8.51
C ILE A 73 6.23 4.81 9.64
N SER A 74 7.43 5.30 9.33
CA SER A 74 8.50 5.44 10.34
C SER A 74 8.38 6.69 11.21
N PHE A 75 7.79 7.79 10.71
CA PHE A 75 7.78 9.09 11.40
C PHE A 75 6.43 9.83 11.25
N PRO A 76 5.63 9.97 12.32
CA PRO A 76 5.71 9.19 13.56
C PRO A 76 5.51 7.70 13.27
N ARG A 77 6.11 6.83 14.11
CA ARG A 77 6.00 5.38 13.91
C ARG A 77 4.54 4.94 14.04
N ARG A 78 3.99 4.40 12.96
CA ARG A 78 2.61 3.86 12.88
C ARG A 78 2.65 2.53 12.14
N GLU A 79 1.96 1.53 12.68
CA GLU A 79 1.88 0.20 12.09
C GLU A 79 0.42 -0.15 11.82
N TYR A 80 0.15 -0.55 10.59
CA TYR A 80 -1.17 -0.94 10.15
C TYR A 80 -1.16 -2.39 9.69
N THR A 81 -2.09 -3.15 10.27
CA THR A 81 -2.44 -4.51 9.88
C THR A 81 -3.85 -4.56 9.31
N MET A 82 -4.32 -5.74 8.90
CA MET A 82 -5.69 -5.98 8.43
C MET A 82 -6.79 -5.50 9.40
N LYS A 83 -6.49 -5.28 10.68
CA LYS A 83 -7.43 -4.67 11.65
C LYS A 83 -7.89 -3.27 11.24
N HIS A 84 -7.09 -2.56 10.44
CA HIS A 84 -7.37 -1.19 9.97
C HIS A 84 -7.87 -1.17 8.52
N ALA A 85 -8.12 -2.33 7.90
CA ALA A 85 -8.38 -2.43 6.47
C ALA A 85 -9.58 -1.59 5.98
N ALA A 86 -10.60 -1.42 6.84
CA ALA A 86 -11.80 -0.65 6.52
C ALA A 86 -11.63 0.88 6.67
N MET A 87 -10.54 1.35 7.29
CA MET A 87 -10.28 2.78 7.49
C MET A 87 -9.68 3.40 6.23
N THR A 88 -9.99 4.67 5.96
CA THR A 88 -9.38 5.39 4.83
C THR A 88 -7.96 5.86 5.16
N LEU A 89 -7.17 6.18 4.13
CA LEU A 89 -5.83 6.77 4.32
C LEU A 89 -5.91 8.07 5.14
N GLU A 90 -6.94 8.89 4.90
CA GLU A 90 -7.21 10.10 5.67
C GLU A 90 -7.52 9.82 7.14
N ASP A 91 -8.40 8.84 7.44
CA ASP A 91 -8.74 8.47 8.82
C ASP A 91 -7.51 7.96 9.60
N LEU A 92 -6.55 7.36 8.90
CA LEU A 92 -5.29 6.88 9.45
C LEU A 92 -4.22 7.97 9.52
N GLY A 93 -4.54 9.19 9.07
CA GLY A 93 -3.64 10.35 9.09
C GLY A 93 -2.48 10.24 8.11
N PHE A 94 -2.64 9.55 6.98
CA PHE A 94 -1.68 9.64 5.89
C PHE A 94 -1.61 11.09 5.41
N THR A 95 -0.44 11.47 4.88
CA THR A 95 -0.24 12.76 4.24
C THR A 95 -0.20 12.60 2.72
N LYS A 96 -0.04 13.72 2.01
CA LYS A 96 0.03 13.73 0.52
C LYS A 96 1.19 12.89 -0.03
N CYS A 97 2.25 12.70 0.76
CA CYS A 97 3.42 11.90 0.40
C CYS A 97 3.89 11.10 1.60
N GLU A 98 3.74 9.77 1.55
CA GLU A 98 4.13 8.86 2.63
C GLU A 98 5.24 7.91 2.18
N HIS A 99 6.18 7.64 3.09
CA HIS A 99 7.16 6.57 2.91
C HIS A 99 6.80 5.41 3.84
N VAL A 100 6.46 4.28 3.22
CA VAL A 100 5.94 3.09 3.89
C VAL A 100 6.94 1.94 3.73
N HIS A 101 7.18 1.25 4.83
CA HIS A 101 7.87 -0.04 4.86
C HIS A 101 6.84 -1.16 4.97
N VAL A 102 6.99 -2.20 4.16
CA VAL A 102 6.23 -3.44 4.34
C VAL A 102 7.12 -4.43 5.06
N ASP A 103 6.61 -5.03 6.13
CA ASP A 103 7.37 -5.95 6.98
C ASP A 103 6.52 -7.14 7.41
N CYS A 104 7.14 -8.24 7.82
CA CYS A 104 6.47 -9.44 8.31
C CYS A 104 5.86 -9.20 9.69
N ILE A 105 4.62 -9.63 9.89
CA ILE A 105 3.96 -9.65 11.20
C ILE A 105 4.57 -10.81 12.00
N GLY A 106 5.46 -10.49 12.93
CA GLY A 106 5.91 -11.41 13.97
C GLY A 106 6.86 -12.52 13.53
N ILE A 107 8.01 -12.17 12.95
CA ILE A 107 9.19 -13.05 13.03
C ILE A 107 10.07 -12.48 14.15
N VAL A 108 9.83 -12.95 15.37
CA VAL A 108 10.86 -12.91 16.41
C VAL A 108 11.77 -14.08 16.05
N GLU A 109 13.00 -13.80 15.65
CA GLU A 109 14.05 -14.83 15.60
C GLU A 109 14.32 -15.39 17.01
#